data_AF-A0A0B7BWK1-F1
#
_entry.id   AF-A0A0B7BWK1-F1
#
_cell.length_a   1.000
_cell.length_b   1.000
_cell.length_c   1.000
_cell.angle_alpha   90.00
_cell.angle_beta   90.00
_cell.angle_gamma   90.00
#
_symmetry.space_group_name_H-M   'P 1'
#
loop_
_entity.id
_entity.type
_entity.pdbx_description
1 polymer ?
#
loop_
_entity_poly.entity_id
_entity_poly.type
_entity_poly.pdbx_seq_one_letter_code
_entity_poly.pdbx_strand_id
1 'polypeptide(L)'
;VAYRSFSPFFPLLQSQDTPIQLWAVWAIHHVCSKNGKRYLTLLDSEGGYEHIQRLMLTSNLDETVKSICHEILEKLEEHKGRLPRMCPDMEF
;
A
#
# COMPACT_ATOMS: atom_id res chain seq x y z
N VAL A 1 5.24 13.72 -14.15
CA VAL A 1 4.96 14.29 -12.80
C VAL A 1 5.72 13.48 -11.76
N ALA A 2 6.37 14.13 -10.81
CA ALA A 2 7.02 13.47 -9.68
C ALA A 2 6.30 13.86 -8.39
N TYR A 3 5.77 12.89 -7.64
CA TYR A 3 5.09 13.18 -6.37
C TYR A 3 6.09 13.71 -5.35
N ARG A 4 5.64 14.68 -4.56
CA ARG A 4 6.39 15.27 -3.44
C ARG A 4 5.81 14.90 -2.07
N SER A 5 4.60 14.34 -2.06
CA SER A 5 3.92 13.81 -0.88
C SER A 5 2.84 12.83 -1.33
N PHE A 6 2.56 11.84 -0.48
CA PHE A 6 1.41 10.94 -0.55
C PHE A 6 0.20 11.43 0.26
N SER A 7 0.35 12.49 1.05
CA SER A 7 -0.74 13.09 1.84
C SER A 7 -2.06 13.27 1.06
N PRO A 8 -2.07 13.68 -0.23
CA PRO A 8 -3.32 13.79 -1.00
C PRO A 8 -4.06 12.45 -1.23
N PHE A 9 -3.37 11.32 -1.18
CA PHE A 9 -3.97 9.99 -1.37
C PHE A 9 -4.57 9.43 -0.09
N PHE A 10 -4.07 9.80 1.10
CA PHE A 10 -4.53 9.19 2.35
C PHE A 10 -6.03 9.38 2.65
N PRO A 11 -6.63 10.57 2.39
CA PRO A 11 -8.09 10.71 2.49
C PRO A 11 -8.83 9.83 1.48
N LEU A 12 -8.27 9.62 0.28
CA LEU A 12 -8.90 8.79 -0.77
C LEU A 12 -8.91 7.31 -0.40
N LEU A 13 -7.90 6.84 0.34
CA LEU A 13 -7.88 5.48 0.90
C LEU A 13 -9.03 5.26 1.90
N GLN A 14 -9.57 6.31 2.52
CA GLN A 14 -10.68 6.21 3.47
C GLN A 14 -12.05 6.48 2.83
N SER A 15 -12.11 6.65 1.49
CA SER A 15 -13.37 6.82 0.78
C SER A 15 -14.26 5.59 0.95
N GLN A 16 -15.59 5.77 0.95
CA GLN A 16 -16.54 4.66 0.85
C GLN A 16 -16.71 4.15 -0.59
N ASP A 17 -16.27 4.94 -1.57
CA ASP A 17 -16.34 4.59 -2.98
C ASP A 17 -15.14 3.72 -3.40
N THR A 18 -15.39 2.45 -3.67
CA THR A 18 -14.38 1.51 -4.20
C THR A 18 -13.60 2.06 -5.39
N PRO A 19 -14.21 2.75 -6.40
CA PRO A 19 -13.44 3.33 -7.50
C PRO A 19 -12.38 4.34 -7.07
N ILE A 20 -12.67 5.14 -6.02
CA ILE A 20 -11.73 6.12 -5.47
C ILE A 20 -10.60 5.43 -4.74
N GLN A 21 -10.92 4.43 -3.91
CA GLN A 21 -9.91 3.62 -3.22
C GLN A 21 -8.98 2.93 -4.23
N LEU A 22 -9.55 2.29 -5.26
CA LEU A 22 -8.82 1.59 -6.30
C LEU A 22 -7.88 2.53 -7.05
N TRP A 23 -8.37 3.73 -7.42
CA TRP A 23 -7.54 4.74 -8.05
C TRP A 23 -6.36 5.15 -7.17
N ALA A 24 -6.60 5.36 -5.87
CA ALA A 24 -5.56 5.76 -4.93
C ALA A 24 -4.50 4.68 -4.72
N VAL A 25 -4.90 3.43 -4.44
CA VAL A 25 -3.93 2.33 -4.24
C VAL A 25 -3.16 2.02 -5.52
N TRP A 26 -3.81 2.09 -6.68
CA TRP A 26 -3.14 1.90 -7.96
C TRP A 26 -2.09 2.97 -8.22
N ALA A 27 -2.40 4.24 -7.96
CA ALA A 27 -1.46 5.34 -8.13
C ALA A 27 -0.23 5.20 -7.21
N ILE A 28 -0.44 4.82 -5.94
CA ILE A 28 0.63 4.54 -4.98
C ILE A 28 1.48 3.37 -5.46
N HIS A 29 0.86 2.26 -5.83
CA HIS A 29 1.56 1.07 -6.31
C HIS A 29 2.41 1.39 -7.55
N HIS A 30 1.83 2.09 -8.52
CA HIS A 30 2.50 2.42 -9.78
C HIS A 30 3.81 3.20 -9.56
N VAL A 31 3.79 4.21 -8.68
CA VAL A 31 4.98 5.05 -8.45
C VAL A 31 6.04 4.30 -7.64
N CYS A 32 5.62 3.48 -6.68
CA CYS A 32 6.51 2.63 -5.90
C CYS A 32 7.17 1.54 -6.77
N SER A 33 6.50 1.05 -7.80
CA SER A 33 7.08 0.07 -8.73
C SER A 33 8.06 0.68 -9.74
N LYS A 34 7.89 1.95 -10.14
CA LYS A 34 8.79 2.60 -11.11
C LYS A 34 10.04 3.25 -10.49
N ASN A 35 9.93 3.85 -9.31
CA ASN A 35 11.06 4.48 -8.62
C ASN A 35 10.98 4.17 -7.12
N GLY A 36 11.08 2.87 -6.82
CA GLY A 36 10.80 2.32 -5.50
C GLY A 36 11.63 2.93 -4.39
N LYS A 37 12.95 3.05 -4.54
CA LYS A 37 13.79 3.63 -3.48
C LYS A 37 13.30 5.00 -3.02
N ARG A 38 13.00 5.92 -3.95
CA ARG A 38 12.53 7.26 -3.60
C ARG A 38 11.12 7.25 -3.02
N TYR A 39 10.19 6.54 -3.65
CA TYR A 39 8.78 6.61 -3.28
C TYR A 39 8.41 5.72 -2.10
N LEU A 40 9.07 4.58 -1.90
CA LEU A 40 8.90 3.76 -0.70
C LEU A 40 9.45 4.49 0.52
N THR A 41 10.62 5.14 0.43
CA THR A 41 11.13 5.99 1.53
C THR A 41 10.17 7.12 1.86
N LEU A 42 9.62 7.80 0.85
CA LEU A 42 8.64 8.88 1.05
C LEU A 42 7.35 8.36 1.68
N LEU A 43 6.79 7.28 1.13
CA LEU A 43 5.56 6.66 1.63
C LEU A 43 5.71 6.22 3.08
N ASP A 44 6.84 5.59 3.42
CA ASP A 44 7.14 5.16 4.78
C ASP A 44 7.27 6.34 5.75
N SER A 45 8.01 7.37 5.35
CA SER A 45 8.22 8.57 6.18
C SER A 45 6.92 9.34 6.49
N GLU A 46 5.89 9.16 5.67
CA GLU A 46 4.57 9.79 5.82
C GLU A 46 3.53 8.85 6.47
N GLY A 47 3.93 7.70 7.01
CA GLY A 47 3.03 6.76 7.69
C GLY A 47 2.16 5.93 6.73
N GLY A 48 2.61 5.74 5.49
CA GLY A 48 1.87 5.00 4.47
C GLY A 48 1.56 3.56 4.85
N TYR A 49 2.43 2.93 5.65
CA TYR A 49 2.20 1.58 6.16
C TYR A 49 0.93 1.51 7.02
N GLU A 50 0.80 2.41 8.00
CA GLU A 50 -0.34 2.48 8.92
C GLU A 50 -1.63 2.85 8.17
N HIS A 51 -1.54 3.73 7.18
CA HIS A 51 -2.68 4.09 6.33
C HIS A 51 -3.20 2.90 5.52
N ILE A 52 -2.31 2.09 4.93
CA ILE A 52 -2.69 0.91 4.15
C ILE A 52 -3.20 -0.21 5.06
N GLN A 53 -2.55 -0.44 6.20
CA GLN A 53 -3.05 -1.41 7.19
C GLN A 53 -4.45 -1.05 7.68
N ARG A 54 -4.71 0.24 7.97
CA ARG A 54 -6.05 0.69 8.37
C ARG A 54 -7.09 0.40 7.29
N LEU A 55 -6.76 0.63 6.02
CA LEU A 55 -7.66 0.28 4.91
C LEU A 55 -7.98 -1.22 4.90
N MET A 56 -6.97 -2.08 5.08
CA MET A 56 -7.15 -3.54 5.12
C MET A 56 -8.00 -4.06 6.29
N LEU A 57 -8.19 -3.27 7.35
CA LEU A 57 -9.09 -3.60 8.47
C LEU A 57 -10.56 -3.27 8.18
N THR A 58 -10.86 -2.64 7.04
CA THR A 58 -12.24 -2.28 6.67
C THR A 58 -13.02 -3.54 6.28
N SER A 59 -14.21 -3.71 6.85
CA SER A 59 -15.14 -4.78 6.45
C SER A 59 -15.58 -4.59 5.00
N ASN A 60 -15.62 -5.67 4.23
CA ASN A 60 -16.03 -5.68 2.81
C ASN A 60 -15.14 -4.84 1.87
N LEU A 61 -13.84 -4.74 2.17
CA LEU A 61 -12.88 -4.17 1.24
C LEU A 61 -12.88 -4.98 -0.07
N ASP A 62 -12.92 -4.28 -1.21
CA ASP A 62 -12.84 -4.91 -2.52
C ASP A 62 -11.55 -5.74 -2.68
N GLU A 63 -11.67 -6.94 -3.26
CA GLU A 63 -10.56 -7.89 -3.36
C GLU A 63 -9.40 -7.35 -4.22
N THR A 64 -9.69 -6.54 -5.25
CA THR A 64 -8.65 -5.89 -6.06
C THR A 64 -7.89 -4.86 -5.24
N VAL A 65 -8.61 -4.03 -4.48
CA VAL A 65 -8.00 -3.04 -3.58
C VAL A 65 -7.13 -3.74 -2.55
N LYS A 66 -7.62 -4.84 -1.96
CA LYS A 66 -6.91 -5.66 -0.99
C LYS A 66 -5.63 -6.27 -1.55
N SER A 67 -5.69 -6.83 -2.76
CA SER A 67 -4.53 -7.39 -3.47
C SER A 67 -3.43 -6.34 -3.66
N ILE A 68 -3.79 -5.16 -4.16
CA ILE A 68 -2.81 -4.08 -4.39
C ILE A 68 -2.24 -3.56 -3.05
N CYS A 69 -3.06 -3.48 -1.99
CA CYS A 69 -2.57 -3.12 -0.66
C CYS A 69 -1.52 -4.11 -0.15
N HIS A 70 -1.72 -5.42 -0.37
CA HIS A 70 -0.76 -6.45 0.00
C HIS A 70 0.59 -6.23 -0.71
N GLU A 71 0.58 -6.03 -2.02
CA GLU A 71 1.80 -5.77 -2.82
C GLU A 71 2.55 -4.51 -2.35
N ILE A 72 1.84 -3.45 -1.97
CA ILE A 72 2.48 -2.24 -1.44
C ILE A 72 3.11 -2.51 -0.07
N LEU A 73 2.42 -3.24 0.82
CA LEU A 73 2.96 -3.58 2.13
C LEU A 73 4.20 -4.47 2.04
N GLU A 74 4.20 -5.46 1.15
CA GLU A 74 5.39 -6.29 0.89
C GLU A 74 6.59 -5.44 0.46
N LYS A 75 6.39 -4.53 -0.49
CA LYS A 75 7.45 -3.61 -0.93
C LYS A 75 7.96 -2.71 0.20
N LEU A 76 7.08 -2.26 1.11
CA LEU A 76 7.47 -1.47 2.27
C LEU A 76 8.28 -2.28 3.29
N GLU A 77 7.91 -3.53 3.55
CA GLU A 77 8.65 -4.42 4.44
C GLU A 77 10.02 -4.79 3.87
N GLU A 78 10.08 -5.14 2.59
CA GLU A 78 11.33 -5.36 1.85
C GLU A 78 12.24 -4.12 1.91
N HIS A 79 11.66 -2.93 1.71
CA HIS A 79 12.39 -1.66 1.80
C HIS A 79 12.98 -1.40 3.19
N LYS A 80 12.27 -1.81 4.25
CA LYS A 80 12.73 -1.71 5.64
C LYS A 80 13.81 -2.73 6.02
N GLY A 81 14.14 -3.67 5.13
CA GLY A 81 15.03 -4.79 5.45
C GLY A 81 14.42 -5.78 6.42
N ARG A 82 13.08 -5.78 6.58
CA ARG A 82 12.36 -6.82 7.30
C ARG A 82 12.14 -7.96 6.30
N LEU A 83 12.72 -9.12 6.59
CA LEU A 83 12.58 -10.32 5.76
C LEU A 83 11.09 -10.57 5.44
N PRO A 84 10.73 -10.99 4.21
CA PRO A 84 9.35 -11.35 3.90
C PRO A 84 8.88 -12.42 4.88
N ARG A 85 7.64 -12.28 5.38
CA ARG A 85 7.01 -13.33 6.17
C ARG A 85 6.99 -14.58 5.29
N MET A 86 7.77 -15.58 5.65
CA MET A 86 7.56 -16.93 5.12
C MET A 86 6.17 -17.33 5.59
N CYS A 87 5.22 -17.48 4.67
CA CYS A 87 3.98 -18.19 4.96
C CYS A 87 4.40 -19.58 5.50
N PRO A 88 4.01 -19.99 6.71
CA PRO A 88 4.11 -21.39 7.04
C PRO A 88 3.12 -22.11 6.12
N ASP A 89 3.66 -22.85 5.16
CA ASP A 89 2.90 -23.82 4.38
C ASP A 89 2.07 -24.67 5.35
N MET A 90 0.81 -24.91 4.95
CA MET A 90 -0.04 -25.92 5.57
C MET A 90 0.69 -27.26 5.55
N GLU A 91 1.18 -27.70 6.71
CA GLU A 91 1.48 -29.11 6.93
C GLU A 91 0.14 -29.85 7.10
N PHE A 92 -0.15 -30.75 6.16
CA PHE A 92 -1.12 -31.83 6.31
C PHE A 92 -0.46 -33.02 7.01
#